data_AF-A0A6S7IFX2-F1
#
_entry.id   AF-A0A6S7IFX2-F1
#
_cell.length_a   1.000
_cell.length_b   1.000
_cell.length_c   1.000
_cell.angle_alpha   90.00
_cell.angle_beta   90.00
_cell.angle_gamma   90.00
#
_symmetry.space_group_name_H-M   'P 1'
#
loop_
_entity.id
_entity.type
_entity.pdbx_description
1 polymer ?
#
loop_
_entity_poly.entity_id
_entity_poly.type
_entity_poly.pdbx_seq_one_letter_code
_entity_poly.pdbx_strand_id
1 'polypeptide(L)'
;MQGFRYFTKLAHYLEVSMRITVVVFLLSEKESVYIGAGSFAVLYSWITLIQYLKLVPIMGIYIIVVQTIFWTLMKILLVVCIYLLSFSSTFYVLLSEHRSFRNMYISVVSTFVTMTSGMSNYQKHFVQCTWIEEVYEIKLVILVLFILVMMIVVNNALIGLAVGDTDEVMKSAKFDRFKRRAEFVIHLEKSANNISCLMRVKEDKFHIDFPQRKKSLHKKCLDLLYFGRQMYKGDGGSEKNEFEQEVEITLEENITKAVEIKLENLRSCLQHDLKGIQDQNEVNLNGLERKMDMILEKLK
;
A
#
# COMPACT_ATOMS: atom_id res chain seq x y z
N MET A 1 11.17 23.03 7.40
CA MET A 1 10.50 22.40 8.56
C MET A 1 9.15 21.82 8.15
N GLN A 2 9.01 20.50 8.09
CA GLN A 2 7.76 19.80 7.73
C GLN A 2 6.92 19.42 8.98
N GLY A 3 6.93 20.23 10.04
CA GLY A 3 6.55 19.84 11.40
C GLY A 3 5.16 19.20 11.54
N PHE A 4 4.08 19.86 11.08
CA PHE A 4 2.72 19.33 11.23
C PHE A 4 2.28 18.35 10.13
N ARG A 5 2.90 18.44 8.94
CA ARG A 5 2.63 17.53 7.82
C ARG A 5 3.19 16.12 8.05
N TYR A 6 4.12 15.98 8.99
CA TYR A 6 4.67 14.71 9.42
C TYR A 6 3.60 13.81 10.07
N PHE A 7 2.74 14.37 10.90
CA PHE A 7 1.69 13.67 11.65
C PHE A 7 0.45 13.32 10.81
N THR A 8 0.41 13.66 9.53
CA THR A 8 -0.75 13.34 8.67
C THR A 8 -0.52 12.13 7.78
N LYS A 9 0.71 11.61 7.70
CA LYS A 9 1.06 10.47 6.84
C LYS A 9 1.08 9.18 7.64
N LEU A 10 0.22 8.22 7.26
CA LEU A 10 0.12 6.89 7.89
C LEU A 10 1.45 6.11 7.85
N ALA A 11 2.27 6.31 6.82
CA ALA A 11 3.58 5.66 6.68
C ALA A 11 4.53 5.98 7.86
N HIS A 12 4.53 7.22 8.35
CA HIS A 12 5.41 7.60 9.46
C HIS A 12 4.99 6.95 10.78
N TYR A 13 3.67 6.78 11.00
CA TYR A 13 3.17 6.06 12.18
C TYR A 13 3.60 4.60 12.16
N LEU A 14 3.52 3.93 11.01
CA LEU A 14 3.97 2.54 10.86
C LEU A 14 5.48 2.38 11.12
N GLU A 15 6.28 3.33 10.64
CA GLU A 15 7.73 3.32 10.86
C GLU A 15 8.09 3.55 12.33
N VAL A 16 7.44 4.51 12.99
CA VAL A 16 7.64 4.78 14.41
C VAL A 16 7.17 3.61 15.26
N SER A 17 6.01 3.00 14.95
CA SER A 17 5.52 1.84 15.69
C SER A 17 6.47 0.64 15.58
N MET A 18 7.04 0.40 14.39
CA MET A 18 8.04 -0.66 14.21
C MET A 18 9.28 -0.43 15.10
N ARG A 19 9.81 0.80 15.12
CA ARG A 19 10.98 1.14 15.95
C ARG A 19 10.67 0.94 17.43
N ILE A 20 9.47 1.29 17.88
CA ILE A 20 9.02 1.07 19.26
C ILE A 20 8.97 -0.44 19.57
N THR A 21 8.42 -1.27 18.69
CA THR A 21 8.36 -2.73 18.90
C THR A 21 9.75 -3.36 19.03
N VAL A 22 10.73 -2.90 18.26
CA VAL A 22 12.13 -3.37 18.36
C VAL A 22 12.77 -2.93 19.68
N VAL A 23 12.53 -1.71 20.14
CA VAL A 23 13.03 -1.23 21.44
C VAL A 23 12.41 -2.03 22.59
N VAL A 24 11.09 -2.30 22.53
CA VAL A 24 10.41 -3.13 23.52
C VAL A 24 10.97 -4.56 23.52
N PHE A 25 11.29 -5.11 22.35
CA PHE A 25 11.95 -6.42 22.25
C PHE A 25 13.32 -6.43 22.93
N LEU A 26 14.15 -5.41 22.72
CA LEU A 26 15.52 -5.35 23.27
C LEU A 26 15.57 -5.03 24.77
N LEU A 27 14.61 -4.25 25.29
CA LEU A 27 14.58 -3.83 26.69
C LEU A 27 13.78 -4.77 27.61
N SER A 28 13.07 -5.75 27.05
CA SER A 28 12.22 -6.61 27.86
C SER A 28 12.98 -7.77 28.47
N GLU A 29 13.01 -7.82 29.80
CA GLU A 29 13.57 -8.94 30.56
C GLU A 29 12.58 -10.12 30.72
N LYS A 30 11.29 -9.92 30.43
CA LYS A 30 10.25 -10.96 30.59
C LYS A 30 10.09 -11.81 29.33
N GLU A 31 10.12 -13.13 29.51
CA GLU A 31 10.03 -14.11 28.43
C GLU A 31 8.82 -13.96 27.51
N SER A 32 7.63 -13.87 28.09
CA SER A 32 6.40 -13.70 27.32
C SER A 32 6.35 -12.41 26.51
N VAL A 33 7.01 -11.34 26.99
CA VAL A 33 6.96 -10.02 26.39
C VAL A 33 7.97 -9.89 25.25
N TYR A 34 9.21 -10.37 25.42
CA TYR A 34 10.18 -10.34 24.32
C TYR A 34 9.77 -11.30 23.18
N ILE A 35 9.20 -12.47 23.46
CA ILE A 35 8.72 -13.37 22.39
C ILE A 35 7.59 -12.73 21.59
N GLY A 36 6.62 -12.11 22.27
CA GLY A 36 5.51 -11.41 21.63
C GLY A 36 5.99 -10.22 20.79
N ALA A 37 6.81 -9.34 21.38
CA ALA A 37 7.36 -8.17 20.69
C ALA A 37 8.25 -8.57 19.52
N GLY A 38 9.10 -9.59 19.68
CA GLY A 38 9.95 -10.11 18.61
C GLY A 38 9.15 -10.65 17.43
N SER A 39 8.06 -11.38 17.70
CA SER A 39 7.16 -11.90 16.66
C SER A 39 6.52 -10.77 15.83
N PHE A 40 6.04 -9.71 16.50
CA PHE A 40 5.51 -8.54 15.82
C PHE A 40 6.59 -7.78 15.04
N ALA A 41 7.79 -7.62 15.61
CA ALA A 41 8.90 -6.95 14.94
C ALA A 41 9.30 -7.64 13.63
N VAL A 42 9.35 -8.98 13.63
CA VAL A 42 9.61 -9.78 12.42
C VAL A 42 8.48 -9.62 11.41
N LEU A 43 7.22 -9.65 11.82
CA LEU A 43 6.11 -9.43 10.88
C LEU A 43 6.15 -8.03 10.26
N TYR A 44 6.40 -7.00 11.08
CA TYR A 44 6.51 -5.61 10.61
C TYR A 44 7.68 -5.42 9.66
N SER A 45 8.83 -6.09 9.88
CA SER A 45 9.98 -5.97 8.98
C SER A 45 9.65 -6.50 7.58
N TRP A 46 8.95 -7.64 7.47
CA TRP A 46 8.48 -8.17 6.19
C TRP A 46 7.46 -7.25 5.50
N ILE A 47 6.48 -6.71 6.23
CA ILE A 47 5.52 -5.75 5.67
C ILE A 47 6.24 -4.49 5.15
N THR A 48 7.21 -4.00 5.92
CA THR A 48 8.01 -2.83 5.57
C THR A 48 8.88 -3.09 4.34
N LEU A 49 9.45 -4.29 4.22
CA LEU A 49 10.17 -4.73 3.04
C LEU A 49 9.28 -4.68 1.78
N ILE A 50 8.04 -5.17 1.86
CA ILE A 50 7.07 -5.07 0.76
C ILE A 50 6.81 -3.60 0.40
N GLN A 51 6.77 -2.70 1.37
CA GLN A 51 6.63 -1.26 1.10
C GLN A 51 7.85 -0.67 0.39
N TYR A 52 9.08 -1.06 0.77
CA TYR A 52 10.29 -0.61 0.08
C TYR A 52 10.40 -1.14 -1.35
N LEU A 53 9.91 -2.36 -1.60
CA LEU A 53 9.86 -2.92 -2.96
C LEU A 53 9.00 -2.08 -3.92
N LYS A 54 8.15 -1.17 -3.43
CA LYS A 54 7.43 -0.18 -4.26
C LYS A 54 8.35 0.79 -4.99
N LEU A 55 9.56 1.01 -4.48
CA LEU A 55 10.55 1.90 -5.07
C LEU A 55 11.29 1.24 -6.23
N VAL A 56 11.21 -0.08 -6.37
CA VAL A 56 11.85 -0.82 -7.46
C VAL A 56 11.06 -0.59 -8.76
N PRO A 57 11.70 -0.15 -9.86
CA PRO A 57 11.00 0.31 -11.07
C PRO A 57 10.16 -0.76 -11.79
N ILE A 58 10.53 -2.03 -11.66
CA ILE A 58 9.84 -3.19 -12.25
C ILE A 58 8.77 -3.73 -11.28
N MET A 59 9.17 -4.04 -10.03
CA MET A 59 8.29 -4.66 -9.04
C MET A 59 7.26 -3.69 -8.44
N GLY A 60 7.56 -2.40 -8.43
CA GLY A 60 6.78 -1.43 -7.67
C GLY A 60 5.33 -1.30 -8.15
N ILE A 61 5.09 -1.35 -9.47
CA ILE A 61 3.75 -1.27 -10.06
C ILE A 61 2.86 -2.40 -9.54
N TYR A 62 3.36 -3.63 -9.54
CA TYR A 62 2.61 -4.80 -9.07
C TYR A 62 2.24 -4.66 -7.60
N ILE A 63 3.15 -4.16 -6.78
CA ILE A 63 2.91 -3.98 -5.35
C ILE A 63 1.86 -2.89 -5.09
N ILE A 64 1.89 -1.81 -5.89
CA ILE A 64 0.87 -0.75 -5.83
C ILE A 64 -0.51 -1.33 -6.17
N VAL A 65 -0.62 -2.10 -7.26
CA VAL A 65 -1.88 -2.72 -7.70
C VAL A 65 -2.41 -3.68 -6.64
N VAL A 66 -1.55 -4.58 -6.13
CA VAL A 66 -1.93 -5.52 -5.06
C VAL A 66 -2.39 -4.78 -3.81
N GLN A 67 -1.72 -3.70 -3.42
CA GLN A 67 -2.14 -2.92 -2.26
C GLN A 67 -3.50 -2.23 -2.48
N THR A 68 -3.77 -1.71 -3.68
CA THR A 68 -5.06 -1.11 -4.00
C THR A 68 -6.18 -2.16 -3.92
N ILE A 69 -5.96 -3.34 -4.52
CA ILE A 69 -6.91 -4.47 -4.44
C ILE A 69 -7.10 -4.94 -3.00
N PHE A 70 -6.04 -4.95 -2.20
CA PHE A 70 -6.14 -5.30 -0.78
C PHE A 70 -7.07 -4.34 -0.02
N TRP A 71 -7.01 -3.04 -0.30
CA TRP A 71 -7.90 -2.07 0.33
C TRP A 71 -9.36 -2.21 -0.13
N THR A 72 -9.60 -2.55 -1.40
CA THR A 72 -10.96 -2.82 -1.88
C THR A 72 -11.51 -4.11 -1.28
N LEU A 73 -10.68 -5.16 -1.19
CA LEU A 73 -11.00 -6.40 -0.48
C LEU A 73 -11.37 -6.13 0.98
N MET A 74 -10.61 -5.29 1.69
CA MET A 74 -10.90 -4.95 3.09
C MET A 74 -12.28 -4.30 3.29
N LYS A 75 -12.78 -3.53 2.31
CA LYS A 75 -14.13 -2.95 2.38
C LYS A 75 -15.21 -4.03 2.28
N ILE A 76 -15.06 -4.98 1.36
CA ILE A 76 -16.01 -6.08 1.19
C ILE A 76 -15.92 -7.04 2.38
N LEU A 77 -14.71 -7.30 2.88
CA LEU A 77 -14.46 -8.14 4.05
C LEU A 77 -15.20 -7.61 5.29
N LEU A 78 -15.36 -6.29 5.44
CA LEU A 78 -16.14 -5.71 6.54
C LEU A 78 -17.59 -6.20 6.54
N VAL A 79 -18.22 -6.32 5.37
CA VAL A 79 -19.58 -6.88 5.23
C VAL A 79 -19.58 -8.36 5.62
N VAL A 80 -18.58 -9.12 5.17
CA VAL A 80 -18.41 -10.54 5.53
C VAL A 80 -18.22 -10.71 7.05
N CYS A 81 -17.48 -9.81 7.71
CA CYS A 81 -17.29 -9.83 9.16
C CYS A 81 -18.61 -9.68 9.94
N ILE A 82 -19.56 -8.87 9.45
CA ILE A 82 -20.87 -8.73 10.10
C ILE A 82 -21.65 -10.05 10.05
N TYR A 83 -21.66 -10.72 8.89
CA TYR A 83 -22.25 -12.06 8.77
C TYR A 83 -21.56 -13.07 9.68
N LEU A 84 -20.23 -13.06 9.72
CA LEU A 84 -19.44 -13.96 10.55
C LEU A 84 -19.74 -13.77 12.04
N LEU A 85 -19.85 -12.52 12.51
CA LEU A 85 -20.22 -12.23 13.90
C LEU A 85 -21.63 -12.69 14.24
N SER A 86 -22.59 -12.54 13.31
CA SER A 86 -23.96 -13.03 13.48
C SER A 86 -23.99 -14.54 13.69
N PHE A 87 -23.41 -15.32 12.77
CA PHE A 87 -23.39 -16.78 12.89
C PHE A 87 -22.51 -17.26 14.06
N SER A 88 -21.41 -16.57 14.36
CA SER A 88 -20.57 -16.89 15.52
C SER A 88 -21.33 -16.70 16.84
N SER A 89 -22.16 -15.66 16.95
CA SER A 89 -23.01 -15.47 18.13
C SER A 89 -24.07 -16.57 18.24
N THR A 90 -24.68 -16.97 17.12
CA THR A 90 -25.60 -18.12 17.08
C THR A 90 -24.92 -19.42 17.50
N PHE A 91 -23.73 -19.72 16.99
CA PHE A 91 -22.97 -20.92 17.36
C PHE A 91 -22.45 -20.89 18.80
N TYR A 92 -22.13 -19.71 19.34
CA TYR A 92 -21.77 -19.55 20.74
C TYR A 92 -22.89 -20.04 21.67
N VAL A 93 -24.14 -19.70 21.37
CA VAL A 93 -25.30 -20.16 22.15
C VAL A 93 -25.59 -21.64 21.89
N LEU A 94 -25.60 -22.02 20.61
CA LEU A 94 -26.05 -23.33 20.15
C LEU A 94 -25.06 -24.48 20.44
N LEU A 95 -23.76 -24.18 20.47
CA LEU A 95 -22.67 -25.14 20.68
C LEU A 95 -21.90 -24.84 21.97
N SER A 96 -22.54 -24.22 22.96
CA SER A 96 -21.93 -23.85 24.25
C SER A 96 -21.26 -25.02 24.98
N GLU A 97 -21.67 -26.26 24.69
CA GLU A 97 -21.08 -27.50 25.19
C GLU A 97 -19.63 -27.75 24.70
N HIS A 98 -19.24 -27.19 23.55
CA HIS A 98 -17.90 -27.38 22.99
C HIS A 98 -16.91 -26.34 23.50
N ARG A 99 -15.69 -26.79 23.84
CA ARG A 99 -14.58 -25.91 24.24
C ARG A 99 -14.26 -24.85 23.17
N SER A 100 -14.48 -25.15 21.89
CA SER A 100 -14.30 -24.21 20.77
C SER A 100 -15.30 -23.04 20.77
N PHE A 101 -16.42 -23.16 21.47
CA PHE A 101 -17.48 -22.14 21.53
C PHE A 101 -17.74 -21.63 22.96
N ARG A 102 -16.88 -21.97 23.93
CA ARG A 102 -17.03 -21.57 25.34
C ARG A 102 -16.91 -20.06 25.55
N ASN A 103 -16.12 -19.38 24.75
CA ASN A 103 -15.87 -17.94 24.86
C ASN A 103 -16.26 -17.26 23.54
N MET A 104 -16.81 -16.04 23.63
CA MET A 104 -17.25 -15.31 22.44
C MET A 104 -16.11 -15.14 21.42
N TYR A 105 -14.91 -14.74 21.85
CA TYR A 105 -13.75 -14.56 20.96
C TYR A 105 -13.27 -15.88 20.34
N ILE A 106 -13.31 -16.99 21.09
CA ILE A 106 -12.94 -18.31 20.56
C ILE A 106 -14.00 -18.79 19.57
N SER A 107 -15.28 -18.48 19.79
CA SER A 107 -16.37 -18.78 18.85
C SER A 107 -16.17 -18.05 17.51
N VAL A 108 -15.77 -16.76 17.53
CA VAL A 108 -15.52 -15.99 16.30
C VAL A 108 -14.38 -16.63 15.49
N VAL A 109 -13.26 -16.93 16.15
CA VAL A 109 -12.12 -17.60 15.51
C VAL A 109 -12.50 -18.99 14.99
N SER A 110 -13.23 -19.78 15.78
CA SER A 110 -13.68 -21.11 15.38
C SER A 110 -14.61 -21.04 14.16
N THR A 111 -15.50 -20.05 14.11
CA THR A 111 -16.41 -19.83 12.98
C THR A 111 -15.64 -19.40 11.73
N PHE A 112 -14.63 -18.54 11.87
CA PHE A 112 -13.74 -18.13 10.77
C PHE A 112 -12.93 -19.30 10.19
N VAL A 113 -12.36 -20.13 11.06
CA VAL A 113 -11.64 -21.35 10.66
C VAL A 113 -12.60 -22.32 9.98
N THR A 114 -13.83 -22.43 10.49
CA THR A 114 -14.87 -23.28 9.90
C THR A 114 -15.26 -22.81 8.50
N MET A 115 -15.35 -21.50 8.28
CA MET A 115 -15.60 -20.88 6.98
C MET A 115 -14.48 -21.18 5.97
N THR A 116 -13.21 -21.09 6.39
CA THR A 116 -12.06 -21.23 5.47
C THR A 116 -11.73 -22.69 5.15
N SER A 117 -11.82 -23.57 6.15
CA SER A 117 -11.39 -24.96 6.04
C SER A 117 -12.49 -25.91 5.54
N GLY A 118 -13.63 -25.39 5.09
CA GLY A 118 -14.70 -26.21 4.52
C GLY A 118 -15.23 -27.29 5.46
N MET A 119 -15.31 -26.98 6.77
CA MET A 119 -15.95 -27.85 7.77
C MET A 119 -15.24 -29.19 8.07
N SER A 120 -13.91 -29.27 7.94
CA SER A 120 -13.13 -30.50 8.24
C SER A 120 -13.37 -31.14 9.63
N ASN A 121 -13.90 -30.39 10.59
CA ASN A 121 -14.22 -30.86 11.94
C ASN A 121 -15.74 -30.98 12.24
N TYR A 122 -16.62 -31.04 11.22
CA TYR A 122 -18.07 -31.16 11.40
C TYR A 122 -18.48 -32.25 12.38
N GLN A 123 -17.95 -33.46 12.19
CA GLN A 123 -18.33 -34.62 13.00
C GLN A 123 -18.04 -34.41 14.49
N LYS A 124 -16.94 -33.74 14.81
CA LYS A 124 -16.52 -33.47 16.20
C LYS A 124 -17.37 -32.39 16.87
N HIS A 125 -17.92 -31.45 16.10
CA HIS A 125 -18.66 -30.30 16.64
C HIS A 125 -20.19 -30.45 16.58
N PHE A 126 -20.70 -31.33 15.72
CA PHE A 126 -22.15 -31.43 15.48
C PHE A 126 -22.70 -32.85 15.59
N VAL A 127 -21.86 -33.90 15.49
CA VAL A 127 -22.32 -35.30 15.49
C VAL A 127 -21.97 -36.05 16.77
N GLN A 128 -20.82 -35.75 17.41
CA GLN A 128 -20.30 -36.54 18.54
C GLN A 128 -20.83 -36.14 19.93
N CYS A 129 -21.65 -35.10 20.07
CA CYS A 129 -22.13 -34.64 21.38
C CYS A 129 -23.64 -34.36 21.36
N THR A 130 -24.40 -35.18 22.09
CA THR A 130 -25.83 -34.99 22.33
C THR A 130 -26.16 -35.37 23.78
N TRP A 131 -26.36 -34.38 24.64
CA TRP A 131 -27.12 -34.56 25.89
C TRP A 131 -28.55 -34.00 25.76
N ILE A 132 -28.84 -33.22 24.70
CA ILE A 132 -30.15 -32.64 24.41
C ILE A 132 -30.54 -33.02 22.98
N GLU A 133 -31.25 -34.14 22.82
CA GLU A 133 -31.71 -34.65 21.52
C GLU A 133 -32.66 -33.67 20.81
N GLU A 134 -33.41 -32.85 21.55
CA GLU A 134 -34.44 -31.95 21.02
C GLU A 134 -33.90 -30.78 20.17
N VAL A 135 -32.61 -30.43 20.28
CA VAL A 135 -32.00 -29.29 19.55
C VAL A 135 -31.16 -29.78 18.36
N TYR A 136 -31.08 -31.08 18.12
CA TYR A 136 -30.26 -31.68 17.07
C TYR A 136 -30.69 -31.21 15.67
N GLU A 137 -31.99 -31.18 15.39
CA GLU A 137 -32.52 -30.74 14.09
C GLU A 137 -32.22 -29.26 13.84
N ILE A 138 -32.38 -28.42 14.86
CA ILE A 138 -32.11 -26.97 14.79
C ILE A 138 -30.62 -26.72 14.51
N LYS A 139 -29.72 -27.50 15.14
CA LYS A 139 -28.27 -27.46 14.88
C LYS A 139 -27.95 -27.73 13.41
N LEU A 140 -28.57 -28.73 12.81
CA LEU A 140 -28.37 -29.09 11.40
C LEU A 140 -28.94 -28.03 10.46
N VAL A 141 -30.14 -27.52 10.73
CA VAL A 141 -30.79 -26.48 9.90
C VAL A 141 -29.94 -25.20 9.88
N ILE A 142 -29.49 -24.73 11.04
CA ILE A 142 -28.65 -23.53 11.15
C ILE A 142 -27.30 -23.75 10.45
N LEU A 143 -26.73 -24.97 10.53
CA LEU A 143 -25.49 -25.28 9.84
C LEU A 143 -25.64 -25.26 8.31
N VAL A 144 -26.71 -25.86 7.78
CA VAL A 144 -26.99 -25.85 6.33
C VAL A 144 -27.19 -24.42 5.84
N LEU A 145 -27.95 -23.62 6.61
CA LEU A 145 -28.15 -22.20 6.32
C LEU A 145 -26.81 -21.44 6.31
N PHE A 146 -25.95 -21.67 7.30
CA PHE A 146 -24.61 -21.08 7.36
C PHE A 146 -23.78 -21.43 6.13
N ILE A 147 -23.74 -22.71 5.73
CA ILE A 147 -22.96 -23.15 4.57
C ILE A 147 -23.46 -22.49 3.28
N LEU A 148 -24.78 -22.44 3.08
CA LEU A 148 -25.37 -21.84 1.89
C LEU A 148 -25.08 -20.34 1.84
N VAL A 149 -25.32 -19.62 2.93
CA VAL A 149 -25.05 -18.18 3.01
C VAL A 149 -23.57 -17.89 2.82
N MET A 150 -22.67 -18.67 3.44
CA MET A 150 -21.23 -18.48 3.29
C MET A 150 -20.74 -18.78 1.86
N MET A 151 -21.22 -19.84 1.23
CA MET A 151 -20.87 -20.16 -0.16
C MET A 151 -21.31 -19.05 -1.13
N ILE A 152 -22.52 -18.52 -0.95
CA ILE A 152 -23.01 -17.43 -1.80
C ILE A 152 -22.23 -16.16 -1.52
N VAL A 153 -22.11 -15.74 -0.26
CA VAL A 153 -21.51 -14.46 0.11
C VAL A 153 -20.01 -14.43 -0.21
N VAL A 154 -19.25 -15.47 0.15
CA VAL A 154 -17.79 -15.50 -0.04
C VAL A 154 -17.42 -15.66 -1.50
N ASN A 155 -18.03 -16.60 -2.23
CA ASN A 155 -17.70 -16.79 -3.65
C ASN A 155 -18.14 -15.59 -4.48
N ASN A 156 -19.33 -15.03 -4.22
CA ASN A 156 -19.79 -13.87 -4.98
C ASN A 156 -18.97 -12.61 -4.63
N ALA A 157 -18.53 -12.46 -3.38
CA ALA A 157 -17.62 -11.37 -3.00
C ALA A 157 -16.26 -11.48 -3.70
N LEU A 158 -15.66 -12.68 -3.74
CA LEU A 158 -14.35 -12.90 -4.35
C LEU A 158 -14.40 -12.78 -5.88
N ILE A 159 -15.42 -13.35 -6.53
CA ILE A 159 -15.62 -13.24 -7.99
C ILE A 159 -15.98 -11.80 -8.37
N GLY A 160 -16.86 -11.14 -7.61
CA GLY A 160 -17.27 -9.75 -7.82
C GLY A 160 -16.12 -8.76 -7.65
N LEU A 161 -15.21 -9.01 -6.71
CA LEU A 161 -13.98 -8.24 -6.53
C LEU A 161 -12.99 -8.45 -7.69
N ALA A 162 -12.80 -9.69 -8.13
CA ALA A 162 -11.81 -10.04 -9.14
C ALA A 162 -12.17 -9.48 -10.53
N VAL A 163 -13.45 -9.47 -10.90
CA VAL A 163 -13.88 -9.08 -12.25
C VAL A 163 -14.24 -7.59 -12.35
N GLY A 164 -14.74 -6.97 -11.27
CA GLY A 164 -15.17 -5.58 -11.29
C GLY A 164 -14.05 -4.55 -11.12
N ASP A 165 -13.05 -4.84 -10.28
CA ASP A 165 -12.04 -3.83 -9.89
C ASP A 165 -10.72 -3.93 -10.69
N THR A 166 -10.40 -5.07 -11.30
CA THR A 166 -9.03 -5.32 -11.81
C THR A 166 -8.65 -4.44 -13.00
N ASP A 167 -9.56 -4.23 -13.95
CA ASP A 167 -9.25 -3.46 -15.17
C ASP A 167 -9.15 -1.95 -14.90
N GLU A 168 -10.05 -1.40 -14.08
CA GLU A 168 -10.04 0.03 -13.73
C GLU A 168 -8.87 0.38 -12.80
N VAL A 169 -8.60 -0.46 -11.80
CA VAL A 169 -7.46 -0.29 -10.88
C VAL A 169 -6.13 -0.39 -11.62
N MET A 170 -6.02 -1.29 -12.61
CA MET A 170 -4.80 -1.43 -13.40
C MET A 170 -4.52 -0.19 -14.26
N LYS A 171 -5.55 0.38 -14.90
CA LYS A 171 -5.42 1.63 -15.67
C LYS A 171 -5.01 2.80 -14.77
N SER A 172 -5.71 2.99 -13.65
CA SER A 172 -5.38 4.05 -12.69
C SER A 172 -3.98 3.90 -12.08
N ALA A 173 -3.50 2.67 -11.85
CA ALA A 173 -2.18 2.41 -11.29
C ALA A 173 -1.03 2.77 -12.27
N LYS A 174 -1.24 2.57 -13.57
CA LYS A 174 -0.29 2.99 -14.61
C LYS A 174 -0.14 4.51 -14.63
N PHE A 175 -1.26 5.23 -14.61
CA PHE A 175 -1.27 6.70 -14.53
C PHE A 175 -0.65 7.21 -13.22
N ASP A 176 -0.97 6.62 -12.07
CA ASP A 176 -0.38 7.01 -10.78
C ASP A 176 1.13 6.76 -10.71
N ARG A 177 1.62 5.73 -11.39
CA ARG A 177 3.06 5.49 -11.54
C ARG A 177 3.70 6.54 -12.42
N PHE A 178 3.05 6.91 -13.52
CA PHE A 178 3.48 7.98 -14.40
C PHE A 178 3.59 9.32 -13.64
N LYS A 179 2.54 9.70 -12.92
CA LYS A 179 2.52 10.91 -12.07
C LYS A 179 3.67 10.91 -11.05
N ARG A 180 3.89 9.79 -10.34
CA ARG A 180 5.00 9.70 -9.37
C ARG A 180 6.37 9.86 -10.00
N ARG A 181 6.57 9.36 -11.22
CA ARG A 181 7.82 9.57 -11.97
C ARG A 181 8.01 11.04 -12.33
N ALA A 182 6.96 11.70 -12.83
CA ALA A 182 7.00 13.12 -13.14
C ALA A 182 7.28 13.98 -11.88
N GLU A 183 6.59 13.71 -10.77
CA GLU A 183 6.84 14.38 -9.49
C GLU A 183 8.28 14.16 -9.00
N PHE A 184 8.82 12.94 -9.15
CA PHE A 184 10.20 12.64 -8.77
C PHE A 184 11.21 13.43 -9.61
N VAL A 185 11.03 13.52 -10.94
CA VAL A 185 11.90 14.30 -11.82
C VAL A 185 11.85 15.79 -11.45
N ILE A 186 10.67 16.36 -11.21
CA ILE A 186 10.52 17.75 -10.77
C ILE A 186 11.20 17.98 -9.41
N HIS A 187 11.06 17.04 -8.47
CA HIS A 187 11.73 17.11 -7.18
C HIS A 187 13.26 17.05 -7.31
N LEU A 188 13.78 16.22 -8.21
CA LEU A 188 15.20 16.15 -8.52
C LEU A 188 15.71 17.44 -9.18
N GLU A 189 15.01 17.96 -10.18
CA GLU A 189 15.35 19.24 -10.84
C GLU A 189 15.44 20.37 -9.81
N LYS A 190 14.45 20.47 -8.92
CA LYS A 190 14.43 21.48 -7.85
C LYS A 190 15.55 21.28 -6.83
N SER A 191 15.87 20.03 -6.47
CA SER A 191 16.95 19.74 -5.52
C SER A 191 18.32 20.01 -6.12
N ALA A 192 18.53 19.69 -7.40
CA ALA A 192 19.77 19.98 -8.12
C ALA A 192 19.99 21.48 -8.26
N ASN A 193 18.95 22.24 -8.56
CA ASN A 193 18.98 23.71 -8.65
C ASN A 193 19.32 24.41 -7.30
N ASN A 194 19.08 23.72 -6.18
CA ASN A 194 19.43 24.23 -4.85
C ASN A 194 20.91 24.05 -4.48
N ILE A 195 21.69 23.30 -5.27
CA ILE A 195 23.12 23.07 -5.04
C ILE A 195 23.90 24.14 -5.81
N SER A 196 24.62 25.01 -5.09
CA SER A 196 25.30 26.18 -5.66
C SER A 196 26.39 25.88 -6.71
N CYS A 197 26.84 24.64 -6.83
CA CYS A 197 27.89 24.22 -7.78
C CYS A 197 27.38 23.60 -9.09
N LEU A 198 26.07 23.38 -9.24
CA LEU A 198 25.48 22.83 -10.47
C LEU A 198 24.82 23.94 -11.29
N MET A 199 24.82 23.77 -12.62
CA MET A 199 24.17 24.74 -13.51
C MET A 199 22.65 24.82 -13.23
N ARG A 200 22.14 26.04 -13.15
CA ARG A 200 20.72 26.33 -12.92
C ARG A 200 19.88 25.78 -14.07
N VAL A 201 19.20 24.65 -13.87
CA VAL A 201 18.21 24.15 -14.83
C VAL A 201 17.09 25.21 -14.93
N LYS A 202 16.84 25.74 -16.14
CA LYS A 202 15.76 26.71 -16.38
C LYS A 202 14.43 26.02 -16.04
N GLU A 203 13.69 26.58 -15.09
CA GLU A 203 12.30 26.16 -14.85
C GLU A 203 11.49 26.48 -16.11
N ASP A 204 11.07 25.46 -16.85
CA ASP A 204 10.01 25.64 -17.85
C ASP A 204 8.73 26.00 -17.09
N LYS A 205 8.22 27.22 -17.30
CA LYS A 205 6.93 27.67 -16.76
C LYS A 205 5.76 26.97 -17.48
N PHE A 206 5.63 25.66 -17.33
CA PHE A 206 4.37 24.98 -17.64
C PHE A 206 3.45 25.06 -16.41
N HIS A 207 2.75 26.18 -16.28
CA HIS A 207 1.62 26.30 -15.36
C HIS A 207 0.41 25.62 -16.01
N ILE A 208 0.16 24.36 -15.64
CA ILE A 208 -1.17 23.79 -15.77
C ILE A 208 -1.88 24.13 -14.45
N ASP A 209 -2.59 25.25 -14.45
CA ASP A 209 -3.48 25.62 -13.36
C ASP A 209 -4.65 24.63 -13.32
N PHE A 210 -4.48 23.54 -12.57
CA PHE A 210 -5.63 22.76 -12.13
C PHE A 210 -6.40 23.60 -11.12
N PRO A 211 -7.69 23.94 -11.35
CA PRO A 211 -8.47 24.70 -10.40
C PRO A 211 -8.63 23.88 -9.11
N GLN A 212 -7.75 24.12 -8.14
CA GLN A 212 -7.83 23.49 -6.83
C GLN A 212 -8.99 24.10 -6.04
N ARG A 213 -10.19 23.57 -6.27
CA ARG A 213 -11.36 23.88 -5.46
C ARG A 213 -11.16 23.24 -4.09
N LYS A 214 -10.73 24.02 -3.09
CA LYS A 214 -10.58 23.56 -1.70
C LYS A 214 -11.91 22.97 -1.22
N LYS A 215 -12.01 21.64 -1.15
CA LYS A 215 -13.19 20.96 -0.59
C LYS A 215 -13.21 21.20 0.92
N SER A 216 -14.30 21.81 1.41
CA SER A 216 -14.62 21.98 2.83
C SER A 216 -14.50 20.65 3.60
N LEU A 217 -14.06 20.71 4.86
CA LEU A 217 -13.91 19.55 5.75
C LEU A 217 -15.20 18.72 5.83
N HIS A 218 -16.36 19.38 5.79
CA HIS A 218 -17.65 18.71 5.78
C HIS A 218 -17.83 17.87 4.51
N LYS A 219 -17.40 18.36 3.33
CA LYS A 219 -17.44 17.60 2.07
C LYS A 219 -16.41 16.46 2.02
N LYS A 220 -15.27 16.58 2.70
CA LYS A 220 -14.31 15.47 2.85
C LYS A 220 -14.85 14.36 3.75
N CYS A 221 -15.51 14.73 4.85
CA CYS A 221 -16.18 13.78 5.73
C CYS A 221 -17.39 13.16 5.05
N LEU A 222 -18.18 13.97 4.32
CA LEU A 222 -19.30 13.48 3.50
C LEU A 222 -18.81 12.55 2.40
N ASP A 223 -17.73 12.87 1.69
CA ASP A 223 -17.15 12.01 0.65
C ASP A 223 -16.59 10.70 1.24
N LEU A 224 -16.09 10.71 2.49
CA LEU A 224 -15.64 9.50 3.22
C LEU A 224 -16.82 8.63 3.68
N LEU A 225 -17.94 9.26 4.09
CA LEU A 225 -19.15 8.58 4.57
C LEU A 225 -20.06 8.11 3.43
N TYR A 226 -20.09 8.83 2.30
CA TYR A 226 -20.90 8.56 1.11
C TYR A 226 -20.13 7.84 -0.02
N PHE A 227 -18.87 7.44 0.19
CA PHE A 227 -18.10 6.66 -0.78
C PHE A 227 -18.78 5.33 -1.18
N GLY A 228 -19.78 4.87 -0.41
CA GLY A 228 -20.61 3.71 -0.75
C GLY A 228 -21.62 3.93 -1.90
N ARG A 229 -21.80 5.14 -2.44
CA ARG A 229 -22.82 5.42 -3.48
C ARG A 229 -22.27 5.66 -4.90
N GLN A 230 -20.95 5.72 -5.10
CA GLN A 230 -20.37 5.90 -6.44
C GLN A 230 -20.28 4.61 -7.28
N MET A 231 -20.72 3.47 -6.75
CA MET A 231 -20.76 2.16 -7.43
C MET A 231 -22.12 1.83 -8.11
N TYR A 232 -22.95 2.84 -8.40
CA TYR A 232 -24.15 2.66 -9.22
C TYR A 232 -24.30 3.84 -10.20
N LYS A 233 -23.33 3.96 -11.09
CA LYS A 233 -23.48 4.63 -12.38
C LYS A 233 -22.97 3.70 -13.48
N GLY A 234 -23.58 2.52 -13.53
CA GLY A 234 -23.66 1.74 -14.76
C GLY A 234 -24.95 2.13 -15.47
N ASP A 235 -24.80 2.76 -16.63
CA ASP A 235 -25.48 2.41 -17.89
C ASP A 235 -25.77 3.67 -18.74
N GLY A 236 -25.28 3.64 -19.98
CA GLY A 236 -25.43 4.72 -20.95
C GLY A 236 -24.18 5.05 -21.77
N GLY A 237 -23.74 4.12 -22.64
CA GLY A 237 -22.98 4.45 -23.85
C GLY A 237 -21.66 3.69 -24.05
N SER A 238 -21.76 2.46 -24.56
CA SER A 238 -20.63 1.55 -24.85
C SER A 238 -19.79 1.90 -26.10
N GLU A 239 -19.94 3.08 -26.71
CA GLU A 239 -19.22 3.44 -27.95
C GLU A 239 -18.22 4.60 -27.80
N LYS A 240 -18.13 5.25 -26.62
CA LYS A 240 -17.22 6.40 -26.43
C LYS A 240 -15.87 6.07 -25.80
N ASN A 241 -15.68 4.84 -25.30
CA ASN A 241 -14.52 4.49 -24.48
C ASN A 241 -13.26 4.11 -25.27
N GLU A 242 -13.36 3.62 -26.50
CA GLU A 242 -12.17 3.22 -27.28
C GLU A 242 -11.36 4.43 -27.77
N PHE A 243 -12.03 5.51 -28.18
CA PHE A 243 -11.36 6.72 -28.68
C PHE A 243 -10.71 7.55 -27.56
N GLU A 244 -11.36 7.66 -26.39
CA GLU A 244 -10.74 8.31 -25.22
C GLU A 244 -9.55 7.49 -24.68
N GLN A 245 -9.60 6.15 -24.75
CA GLN A 245 -8.48 5.29 -24.38
C GLN A 245 -7.29 5.39 -25.34
N GLU A 246 -7.52 5.46 -26.65
CA GLU A 246 -6.44 5.53 -27.64
C GLU A 246 -5.72 6.90 -27.59
N VAL A 247 -6.47 7.97 -27.32
CA VAL A 247 -5.90 9.31 -27.07
C VAL A 247 -5.10 9.34 -25.76
N GLU A 248 -5.57 8.69 -24.69
CA GLU A 248 -4.86 8.63 -23.40
C GLU A 248 -3.56 7.80 -23.50
N ILE A 249 -3.57 6.67 -24.20
CA ILE A 249 -2.37 5.84 -24.44
C ILE A 249 -1.34 6.58 -25.32
N THR A 250 -1.79 7.27 -26.36
CA THR A 250 -0.91 8.06 -27.25
C THR A 250 -0.32 9.27 -26.53
N LEU A 251 -1.10 9.90 -25.65
CA LEU A 251 -0.64 10.99 -24.79
C LEU A 251 0.37 10.47 -23.76
N GLU A 252 0.13 9.31 -23.16
CA GLU A 252 1.07 8.65 -22.24
C GLU A 252 2.41 8.36 -22.92
N GLU A 253 2.43 7.79 -24.12
CA GLU A 253 3.69 7.55 -24.85
C GLU A 253 4.47 8.84 -25.12
N ASN A 254 3.77 9.89 -25.56
CA ASN A 254 4.40 11.17 -25.90
C ASN A 254 4.99 11.85 -24.67
N ILE A 255 4.31 11.81 -23.52
CA ILE A 255 4.85 12.43 -22.31
C ILE A 255 5.92 11.52 -21.67
N THR A 256 5.84 10.20 -21.80
CA THR A 256 6.90 9.29 -21.32
C THR A 256 8.20 9.53 -22.07
N LYS A 257 8.14 9.68 -23.40
CA LYS A 257 9.27 10.09 -24.24
C LYS A 257 9.82 11.45 -23.80
N ALA A 258 8.95 12.42 -23.51
CA ALA A 258 9.38 13.74 -23.02
C ALA A 258 10.08 13.67 -21.64
N VAL A 259 9.59 12.81 -20.73
CA VAL A 259 10.23 12.58 -19.42
C VAL A 259 11.59 11.91 -19.59
N GLU A 260 11.72 10.90 -20.46
CA GLU A 260 12.99 10.24 -20.74
C GLU A 260 14.02 11.21 -21.34
N ILE A 261 13.61 12.04 -22.31
CA ILE A 261 14.47 13.09 -22.88
C ILE A 261 14.94 14.06 -21.81
N LYS A 262 14.06 14.51 -20.90
CA LYS A 262 14.45 15.38 -19.78
C LYS A 262 15.43 14.70 -18.84
N LEU A 263 15.21 13.43 -18.53
CA LEU A 263 16.06 12.64 -17.64
C LEU A 263 17.45 12.44 -18.24
N GLU A 264 17.52 12.22 -19.55
CA GLU A 264 18.77 12.07 -20.31
C GLU A 264 19.55 13.40 -20.40
N ASN A 265 18.86 14.51 -20.66
CA ASN A 265 19.44 15.85 -20.62
C ASN A 265 20.01 16.20 -19.22
N LEU A 266 19.28 15.84 -18.16
CA LEU A 266 19.72 16.07 -16.79
C LEU A 266 20.94 15.19 -16.45
N ARG A 267 20.96 13.94 -16.92
CA ARG A 267 22.11 13.04 -16.78
C ARG A 267 23.34 13.58 -17.50
N SER A 268 23.20 14.06 -18.73
CA SER A 268 24.33 14.63 -19.48
C SER A 268 24.88 15.90 -18.84
N CYS A 269 24.01 16.78 -18.32
CA CYS A 269 24.43 17.96 -17.56
C CYS A 269 25.21 17.57 -16.30
N LEU A 270 24.71 16.62 -15.51
CA LEU A 270 25.39 16.17 -14.30
C LEU A 270 26.75 15.53 -14.59
N GLN A 271 26.86 14.74 -15.68
CA GLN A 271 28.14 14.15 -16.08
C GLN A 271 29.15 15.21 -16.53
N HIS A 272 28.70 16.23 -17.25
CA HIS A 272 29.54 17.34 -17.67
C HIS A 272 30.06 18.14 -16.46
N ASP A 273 29.19 18.47 -15.51
CA ASP A 273 29.56 19.23 -14.30
C ASP A 273 30.48 18.43 -13.38
N LEU A 274 30.25 17.12 -13.22
CA LEU A 274 31.16 16.23 -12.48
C LEU A 274 32.56 16.22 -13.09
N LYS A 275 32.64 16.18 -14.42
CA LYS A 275 33.93 16.22 -15.13
C LYS A 275 34.63 17.57 -14.94
N GLY A 276 33.88 18.67 -15.02
CA GLY A 276 34.42 20.02 -14.75
C GLY A 276 34.96 20.17 -13.32
N ILE A 277 34.27 19.62 -12.31
CA ILE A 277 34.75 19.61 -10.92
C ILE A 277 36.03 18.77 -10.78
N GLN A 278 36.10 17.63 -11.48
CA GLN A 278 37.25 16.73 -11.45
C GLN A 278 38.48 17.38 -12.08
N ASP A 279 38.33 18.00 -13.25
CA ASP A 279 39.38 18.74 -13.96
C ASP A 279 39.88 19.93 -13.11
N GLN A 280 38.97 20.65 -12.45
CA GLN A 280 39.34 21.78 -11.60
C GLN A 280 40.08 21.35 -10.33
N ASN A 281 39.74 20.20 -9.76
CA ASN A 281 40.50 19.61 -8.66
C ASN A 281 41.89 19.15 -9.10
N GLU A 282 42.04 18.59 -10.30
CA GLU A 282 43.33 18.17 -10.84
C GLU A 282 44.25 19.36 -11.11
N VAL A 283 43.71 20.46 -11.66
CA VAL A 283 44.44 21.72 -11.83
C VAL A 283 44.89 22.30 -10.48
N ASN A 284 44.02 22.27 -9.47
CA ASN A 284 44.35 22.74 -8.13
C ASN A 284 45.45 21.87 -7.48
N LEU A 285 45.39 20.55 -7.68
CA LEU A 285 46.39 19.60 -7.16
C LEU A 285 47.76 19.85 -7.79
N ASN A 286 47.82 19.95 -9.12
CA ASN A 286 49.03 20.25 -9.88
C ASN A 286 49.61 21.63 -9.55
N GLY A 287 48.75 22.60 -9.25
CA GLY A 287 49.15 23.92 -8.77
C GLY A 287 49.74 23.88 -7.35
N LEU A 288 49.27 22.96 -6.51
CA LEU A 288 49.79 22.74 -5.15
C LEU A 288 51.16 22.06 -5.19
N GLU A 289 51.33 21.03 -6.03
CA GLU A 289 52.61 20.35 -6.24
C GLU A 289 53.70 21.31 -6.70
N ARG A 290 53.42 22.13 -7.71
CA ARG A 290 54.38 23.16 -8.18
C ARG A 290 54.77 24.16 -7.08
N LYS A 291 53.82 24.55 -6.22
CA LYS A 291 54.12 25.43 -5.08
C LYS A 291 55.00 24.73 -4.05
N MET A 292 54.77 23.43 -3.81
CA MET A 292 55.57 22.63 -2.90
C MET A 292 57.01 22.46 -3.42
N ASP A 293 57.17 22.22 -4.72
CA ASP A 293 58.48 22.12 -5.37
C ASP A 293 59.27 23.43 -5.32
N MET A 294 58.62 24.57 -5.58
CA MET A 294 59.25 25.89 -5.44
C MET A 294 59.71 26.19 -4.01
N ILE A 295 58.97 25.70 -3.00
CA ILE A 295 59.36 25.87 -1.59
C ILE A 295 60.55 24.97 -1.27
N LEU A 296 60.55 23.72 -1.75
CA LEU A 296 61.68 22.79 -1.59
C LEU A 296 62.95 23.30 -2.25
N GLU A 297 62.84 23.94 -3.42
CA GLU A 297 63.98 24.54 -4.12
C GLU A 297 64.54 25.77 -3.40
N LYS A 298 63.69 26.59 -2.76
CA LYS A 298 64.10 27.73 -1.93
C LYS A 298 64.71 27.34 -0.57
N LEU A 299 64.55 26.08 -0.14
CA LEU A 299 65.10 25.56 1.11
C LEU A 299 66.47 24.88 0.94
N LYS A 300 66.92 24.67 -0.31
CA LYS A 300 68.27 24.20 -0.66
C LYS A 300 69.25 25.36 -0.79
#